data_AF-A0AA38JCZ0-F1
#
_entry.id   AF-A0AA38JCZ0-F1
#
_cell.length_a   1.000
_cell.length_b   1.000
_cell.length_c   1.000
_cell.angle_alpha   90.00
_cell.angle_beta   90.00
_cell.angle_gamma   90.00
#
_symmetry.space_group_name_H-M   'P 1'
#
loop_
_entity.id
_entity.type
_entity.pdbx_description
1 polymer ?
#
loop_
_entity_poly.entity_id
_entity_poly.type
_entity_poly.pdbx_seq_one_letter_code
_entity_poly.pdbx_strand_id
1 'polypeptide(L)'
;MRDTYARPVLKYLRNSEGAASVFAWPKDIGEMREDEVFARGLHNDLNHPHFGFEKDPIQRRFGDPLAERLEHCLIQSAPFSGELSSNEPVGSIERFVAYRISDHTHLLLDSAYEDLECQISTSLLTNPDFDPSAWYARKLNVQGIPTATGGTTPRRMGDARGTRVSQILNRASRYPGDDLPDFHPRRNNYRGQRFHAFLSGFRGDVYIVEDALYGIRWPLHTALLDEPRFDVYRWCCKQLVKLLRECLKWDLWEARSVFGRSFPS
;
A
#
# COMPACT_ATOMS: atom_id res chain seq x y z
N MET A 1 -38.08 -23.19 -7.49
CA MET A 1 -37.93 -22.54 -6.16
C MET A 1 -36.46 -22.37 -5.84
N ARG A 2 -35.79 -21.39 -6.46
CA ARG A 2 -34.40 -21.00 -6.17
C ARG A 2 -34.30 -19.50 -6.41
N ASP A 3 -34.65 -18.73 -5.39
CA ASP A 3 -34.41 -17.28 -5.33
C ASP A 3 -34.87 -16.81 -3.96
N THR A 4 -33.94 -16.55 -3.03
CA THR A 4 -34.08 -15.60 -1.89
C THR A 4 -33.00 -15.78 -0.83
N TYR A 5 -31.71 -15.48 -1.09
CA TYR A 5 -30.77 -15.25 0.05
C TYR A 5 -29.70 -14.16 -0.18
N ALA A 6 -29.51 -13.63 -1.39
CA ALA A 6 -28.47 -12.61 -1.65
C ALA A 6 -28.85 -11.15 -1.31
N ARG A 7 -30.04 -10.88 -0.75
CA ARG A 7 -30.52 -9.50 -0.51
C ARG A 7 -29.98 -8.75 0.73
N PRO A 8 -29.46 -9.36 1.82
CA PRO A 8 -29.08 -8.56 3.00
C PRO A 8 -27.80 -7.73 2.83
N VAL A 9 -26.77 -8.30 2.20
CA VAL A 9 -25.43 -7.67 2.15
C VAL A 9 -25.43 -6.42 1.28
N LEU A 10 -26.04 -6.47 0.09
CA LEU A 10 -26.19 -5.30 -0.77
C LEU A 10 -27.14 -4.26 -0.17
N LYS A 11 -28.11 -4.64 0.67
CA LYS A 11 -29.00 -3.68 1.35
C LYS A 11 -28.28 -2.93 2.48
N TYR A 12 -27.32 -3.57 3.15
CA TYR A 12 -26.44 -2.92 4.13
C TYR A 12 -25.51 -1.89 3.47
N LEU A 13 -24.95 -2.21 2.30
CA LEU A 13 -24.05 -1.32 1.55
C LEU A 13 -24.78 -0.22 0.76
N ARG A 14 -26.04 -0.44 0.37
CA ARG A 14 -26.84 0.53 -0.41
C ARG A 14 -27.53 1.59 0.46
N ASN A 15 -27.80 1.30 1.72
CA ASN A 15 -28.39 2.27 2.65
C ASN A 15 -27.38 3.29 3.23
N SER A 16 -26.07 3.10 2.97
CA SER A 16 -25.02 4.05 3.36
C SER A 16 -24.74 5.15 2.34
N GLU A 17 -25.29 5.09 1.13
CA GLU A 17 -25.04 6.10 0.07
C GLU A 17 -25.81 7.43 0.29
N GLY A 18 -26.66 7.53 1.32
CA GLY A 18 -27.43 8.75 1.66
C GLY A 18 -27.10 9.39 3.02
N ALA A 19 -26.18 8.81 3.79
CA ALA A 19 -25.81 9.31 5.11
C ALA A 19 -24.37 9.83 5.07
N ALA A 20 -24.21 11.14 4.97
CA ALA A 20 -22.97 11.78 5.37
C ALA A 20 -22.71 11.44 6.85
N SER A 21 -21.72 10.59 7.11
CA SER A 21 -21.10 10.35 8.43
C SER A 21 -22.03 9.80 9.52
N VAL A 22 -21.67 8.62 10.05
CA VAL A 22 -21.47 8.32 11.48
C VAL A 22 -21.40 6.79 11.59
N PHE A 23 -20.23 6.22 11.34
CA PHE A 23 -19.82 5.05 12.11
C PHE A 23 -19.21 5.60 13.40
N ALA A 24 -20.06 5.90 14.38
CA ALA A 24 -19.60 6.02 15.75
C ALA A 24 -19.19 4.62 16.18
N TRP A 25 -17.87 4.39 16.24
CA TRP A 25 -17.34 3.20 16.90
C TRP A 25 -17.81 3.20 18.36
N PRO A 26 -18.20 2.03 18.92
CA PRO A 26 -18.53 1.94 20.34
C PRO A 26 -17.36 2.45 21.18
N LYS A 27 -17.63 3.37 22.12
CA LYS A 27 -16.61 3.91 23.04
C LYS A 27 -16.18 2.92 24.13
N ASP A 28 -16.88 1.81 24.26
CA ASP A 28 -16.65 0.79 25.28
C ASP A 28 -16.29 -0.55 24.63
N ILE A 29 -15.02 -0.70 24.22
CA ILE A 29 -14.39 -2.02 24.12
C ILE A 29 -13.29 -2.03 25.17
N GLY A 30 -13.74 -2.27 26.41
CA GLY A 30 -12.85 -2.65 27.50
C GLY A 30 -12.35 -4.08 27.28
N GLU A 31 -11.02 -4.22 27.29
CA GLU A 31 -10.27 -5.42 27.68
C GLU A 31 -10.81 -6.77 27.16
N MET A 32 -10.72 -6.99 25.85
CA MET A 32 -10.57 -8.36 25.34
C MET A 32 -9.08 -8.63 25.15
N ARG A 33 -8.53 -9.60 25.90
CA ARG A 33 -7.16 -10.09 25.70
C ARG A 33 -7.06 -10.71 24.30
N GLU A 34 -6.33 -10.05 23.40
CA GLU A 34 -6.22 -10.35 21.97
C GLU A 34 -5.34 -11.59 21.66
N ASP A 35 -4.76 -12.24 22.67
CA ASP A 35 -3.46 -12.90 22.46
C ASP A 35 -3.50 -14.43 22.25
N GLU A 36 -4.52 -15.18 22.68
CA GLU A 36 -4.37 -16.65 22.77
C GLU A 36 -5.24 -17.52 21.85
N VAL A 37 -6.39 -17.03 21.35
CA VAL A 37 -7.26 -17.80 20.44
C VAL A 37 -7.08 -17.39 18.97
N PHE A 38 -6.61 -16.17 18.71
CA PHE A 38 -6.45 -15.62 17.36
C PHE A 38 -5.21 -16.15 16.61
N ALA A 39 -4.18 -16.57 17.32
CA ALA A 39 -2.92 -16.96 16.70
C ALA A 39 -2.97 -18.35 16.04
N ARG A 40 -3.65 -19.35 16.60
CA ARG A 40 -3.51 -20.74 16.09
C ARG A 40 -4.29 -21.05 14.81
N GLY A 41 -5.47 -20.46 14.62
CA GLY A 41 -6.26 -20.68 13.40
C GLY A 41 -5.71 -19.91 12.19
N LEU A 42 -5.51 -18.60 12.35
CA LEU A 42 -5.03 -17.75 11.25
C LEU A 42 -3.56 -17.99 10.88
N HIS A 43 -2.71 -18.41 11.83
CA HIS A 43 -1.30 -18.68 11.52
C HIS A 43 -1.14 -19.95 10.66
N ASN A 44 -2.05 -20.92 10.73
CA ASN A 44 -2.04 -22.07 9.83
C ASN A 44 -2.62 -21.74 8.44
N ASP A 45 -3.66 -20.91 8.37
CA ASP A 45 -4.32 -20.56 7.10
C ASP A 45 -3.50 -19.56 6.26
N LEU A 46 -2.80 -18.61 6.91
CA LEU A 46 -1.91 -17.65 6.22
C LEU A 46 -0.55 -18.24 5.85
N ASN A 47 -0.22 -19.45 6.31
CA ASN A 47 1.00 -20.19 5.93
C ASN A 47 0.72 -21.31 4.91
N HIS A 48 -0.46 -21.34 4.28
CA HIS A 48 -0.84 -22.40 3.34
C HIS A 48 -0.03 -22.36 2.03
N PRO A 49 0.47 -23.50 1.50
CA PRO A 49 1.36 -23.56 0.32
C PRO A 49 0.74 -23.06 -1.00
N HIS A 50 -0.59 -22.91 -1.06
CA HIS A 50 -1.29 -22.36 -2.24
C HIS A 50 -1.33 -20.83 -2.30
N PHE A 51 -1.02 -20.14 -1.20
CA PHE A 51 -0.75 -18.70 -1.24
C PHE A 51 0.71 -18.46 -1.60
N GLY A 52 1.14 -18.95 -2.77
CA GLY A 52 2.53 -18.93 -3.26
C GLY A 52 3.43 -17.90 -2.58
N PHE A 53 4.03 -18.29 -1.46
CA PHE A 53 5.13 -17.57 -0.81
C PHE A 53 6.40 -18.04 -1.53
N GLU A 54 6.43 -17.91 -2.87
CA GLU A 54 7.65 -18.15 -3.62
C GLU A 54 8.62 -17.03 -3.29
N LYS A 55 9.47 -17.33 -2.29
CA LYS A 55 10.89 -17.03 -2.19
C LYS A 55 11.44 -15.61 -2.39
N ASP A 56 10.61 -14.57 -2.46
CA ASP A 56 11.11 -13.20 -2.22
C ASP A 56 10.57 -12.63 -0.90
N PRO A 57 11.16 -13.03 0.25
CA PRO A 57 10.86 -12.40 1.54
C PRO A 57 11.20 -10.90 1.57
N ILE A 58 11.92 -10.40 0.57
CA ILE A 58 12.29 -8.99 0.39
C ILE A 58 11.14 -8.18 -0.23
N GLN A 59 10.30 -8.77 -1.10
CA GLN A 59 9.24 -8.05 -1.83
C GLN A 59 8.00 -7.68 -0.99
N ARG A 60 7.91 -8.14 0.27
CA ARG A 60 6.70 -7.98 1.12
C ARG A 60 6.89 -7.07 2.33
N ARG A 61 8.10 -6.55 2.57
CA ARG A 61 8.30 -5.55 3.62
C ARG A 61 7.85 -4.20 3.10
N PHE A 62 7.20 -3.40 3.95
CA PHE A 62 6.74 -2.05 3.57
C PHE A 62 7.89 -1.19 3.01
N GLY A 63 9.13 -1.52 3.40
CA GLY A 63 10.35 -0.89 2.89
C GLY A 63 10.51 0.49 3.49
N ASP A 64 11.28 1.32 2.80
CA ASP A 64 11.33 2.76 3.06
C ASP A 64 10.54 3.46 1.94
N PRO A 65 9.24 3.76 2.16
CA PRO A 65 8.40 4.35 1.12
C PRO A 65 8.88 5.75 0.70
N LEU A 66 9.60 6.46 1.58
CA LEU A 66 10.13 7.79 1.26
C LEU A 66 11.32 7.66 0.32
N ALA A 67 12.26 6.76 0.61
CA ALA A 67 13.39 6.46 -0.25
C ALA A 67 12.93 5.93 -1.63
N GLU A 68 12.06 4.93 -1.67
CA GLU A 68 11.55 4.36 -2.93
C GLU A 68 10.82 5.42 -3.78
N ARG A 69 10.08 6.32 -3.13
CA ARG A 69 9.37 7.40 -3.84
C ARG A 69 10.35 8.45 -4.37
N LEU A 70 11.38 8.79 -3.59
CA LEU A 70 12.45 9.69 -4.01
C LEU A 70 13.14 9.15 -5.28
N GLU A 71 13.59 7.90 -5.25
CA GLU A 71 14.21 7.21 -6.40
C GLU A 71 13.30 7.26 -7.63
N HIS A 72 12.04 6.84 -7.46
CA HIS A 72 11.07 6.82 -8.55
C HIS A 72 10.82 8.22 -9.15
N CYS A 73 10.72 9.27 -8.32
CA CYS A 73 10.59 10.64 -8.80
C CYS A 73 11.81 11.08 -9.63
N LEU A 74 13.02 10.74 -9.19
CA LEU A 74 14.27 11.09 -9.89
C LEU A 74 14.42 10.30 -11.20
N ILE A 75 14.19 8.98 -11.18
CA ILE A 75 14.21 8.12 -12.38
C ILE A 75 13.24 8.65 -13.44
N GLN A 76 12.02 9.02 -13.05
CA GLN A 76 11.02 9.56 -13.98
C GLN A 76 11.31 10.98 -14.48
N SER A 77 12.22 11.69 -13.83
CA SER A 77 12.61 13.05 -14.20
C SER A 77 13.91 13.09 -14.99
N ALA A 78 14.59 11.95 -15.14
CA ALA A 78 15.73 11.79 -16.02
C ALA A 78 15.31 12.01 -17.50
N PRO A 79 16.23 12.44 -18.37
CA PRO A 79 17.64 12.72 -18.09
C PRO A 79 17.83 14.02 -17.30
N PHE A 80 18.84 14.04 -16.42
CA PHE A 80 19.30 15.28 -15.82
C PHE A 80 20.37 15.86 -16.73
N SER A 81 20.22 17.13 -17.06
CA SER A 81 21.05 17.74 -18.10
C SER A 81 22.53 17.78 -17.72
N GLY A 82 23.40 17.61 -18.72
CA GLY A 82 24.84 17.37 -18.52
C GLY A 82 25.23 15.90 -18.72
N GLU A 83 24.24 15.00 -18.68
CA GLU A 83 24.41 13.63 -19.16
C GLU A 83 24.61 13.66 -20.66
N LEU A 84 25.87 13.45 -21.07
CA LEU A 84 26.19 13.14 -22.45
C LEU A 84 25.23 12.05 -22.87
N SER A 85 24.58 12.24 -24.02
CA SER A 85 23.80 11.22 -24.70
C SER A 85 24.74 10.08 -25.11
N SER A 86 25.27 9.34 -24.14
CA SER A 86 25.82 8.03 -24.40
C SER A 86 24.64 7.24 -24.94
N ASN A 87 24.83 6.55 -26.05
CA ASN A 87 23.81 5.68 -26.64
C ASN A 87 23.49 4.46 -25.74
N GLU A 88 23.97 4.47 -24.50
CA GLU A 88 23.59 3.55 -23.44
C GLU A 88 22.14 3.88 -23.04
N PRO A 89 21.26 2.88 -22.90
CA PRO A 89 19.89 3.12 -22.47
C PRO A 89 19.91 3.83 -21.11
N VAL A 90 19.48 5.10 -21.08
CA VAL A 90 19.46 6.06 -19.96
C VAL A 90 18.45 5.66 -18.86
N GLY A 91 18.38 4.38 -18.54
CA GLY A 91 17.35 3.81 -17.67
C GLY A 91 17.78 2.51 -17.03
N SER A 92 19.07 2.35 -16.70
CA SER A 92 19.41 1.31 -15.73
C SER A 92 18.65 1.64 -14.46
N ILE A 93 17.84 0.68 -14.00
CA ILE A 93 16.97 0.79 -12.82
C ILE A 93 17.78 1.12 -11.54
N GLU A 94 19.11 1.06 -11.63
CA GLU A 94 20.08 1.15 -10.55
C GLU A 94 20.80 2.51 -10.46
N ARG A 95 20.36 3.52 -11.22
CA ARG A 95 21.02 4.84 -11.17
C ARG A 95 20.93 5.48 -9.79
N PHE A 96 19.71 5.64 -9.30
CA PHE A 96 19.44 6.30 -8.03
C PHE A 96 19.19 5.24 -6.97
N VAL A 97 19.95 5.31 -5.89
CA VAL A 97 19.75 4.47 -4.70
C VAL A 97 19.59 5.38 -3.50
N ALA A 98 18.45 5.32 -2.84
CA ALA A 98 18.17 6.06 -1.63
C ALA A 98 17.94 5.10 -0.46
N TYR A 99 18.42 5.49 0.72
CA TYR A 99 18.12 4.76 1.95
C TYR A 99 18.23 5.66 3.16
N ARG A 100 17.47 5.33 4.20
CA ARG A 100 17.51 6.03 5.48
C ARG A 100 18.79 5.70 6.24
N ILE A 101 19.52 6.73 6.66
CA ILE A 101 20.74 6.61 7.48
C ILE A 101 20.51 7.04 8.93
N SER A 102 19.44 7.78 9.21
CA SER A 102 19.03 8.15 10.57
C SER A 102 17.53 8.46 10.61
N ASP A 103 16.98 8.79 11.78
CA ASP A 103 15.58 9.16 11.85
C ASP A 103 15.22 10.41 11.04
N HIS A 104 16.21 11.29 10.85
CA HIS A 104 16.03 12.61 10.27
C HIS A 104 16.69 12.78 8.90
N THR A 105 17.41 11.76 8.43
CA THR A 105 18.23 11.88 7.22
C THR A 105 18.16 10.63 6.36
N HIS A 106 18.03 10.84 5.05
CA HIS A 106 18.24 9.83 4.02
C HIS A 106 19.48 10.20 3.20
N LEU A 107 20.15 9.18 2.69
CA LEU A 107 21.27 9.30 1.77
C LEU A 107 20.78 8.90 0.38
N LEU A 108 21.07 9.74 -0.61
CA LEU A 108 20.86 9.47 -2.03
C LEU A 108 22.23 9.30 -2.69
N LEU A 109 22.40 8.18 -3.39
CA LEU A 109 23.54 7.88 -4.25
C LEU A 109 23.09 7.97 -5.71
N ASP A 110 23.90 8.60 -6.56
CA ASP A 110 23.71 8.61 -8.02
C ASP A 110 24.92 7.95 -8.70
N SER A 111 24.74 6.73 -9.20
CA SER A 111 25.82 5.97 -9.86
C SER A 111 26.26 6.55 -11.21
N ALA A 112 25.51 7.51 -11.78
CA ALA A 112 25.95 8.23 -12.98
C ALA A 112 27.09 9.22 -12.69
N TYR A 113 27.31 9.59 -11.43
CA TYR A 113 28.39 10.46 -10.97
C TYR A 113 29.14 9.75 -9.85
N GLU A 114 30.31 9.19 -10.16
CA GLU A 114 31.19 8.55 -9.16
C GLU A 114 31.35 9.50 -7.95
N ASP A 115 31.06 8.98 -6.75
CA ASP A 115 31.12 9.68 -5.45
C ASP A 115 30.06 10.77 -5.18
N LEU A 116 28.98 10.88 -5.98
CA LEU A 116 27.91 11.81 -5.67
C LEU A 116 26.99 11.28 -4.57
N GLU A 117 27.21 11.79 -3.36
CA GLU A 117 26.40 11.53 -2.19
C GLU A 117 25.59 12.77 -1.78
N CYS A 118 24.27 12.63 -1.69
CA CYS A 118 23.39 13.71 -1.27
C CYS A 118 22.61 13.32 -0.02
N GLN A 119 22.86 14.03 1.09
CA GLN A 119 22.01 13.92 2.28
C GLN A 119 20.76 14.78 2.13
N ILE A 120 19.60 14.19 2.46
CA ILE A 120 18.30 14.84 2.42
C ILE A 120 17.56 14.62 3.74
N SER A 121 16.96 15.69 4.26
CA SER A 121 16.14 15.60 5.47
C SER A 121 14.89 14.77 5.23
N THR A 122 14.57 13.88 6.16
CA THR A 122 13.27 13.17 6.22
C THR A 122 12.10 14.15 6.16
N SER A 123 12.21 15.33 6.79
CA SER A 123 11.15 16.34 6.79
C SER A 123 10.85 16.93 5.41
N LEU A 124 11.82 16.90 4.49
CA LEU A 124 11.58 17.28 3.10
C LEU A 124 10.86 16.16 2.35
N LEU A 125 11.27 14.90 2.57
CA LEU A 125 10.64 13.74 1.92
C LEU A 125 9.20 13.49 2.39
N THR A 126 8.86 13.85 3.62
CA THR A 126 7.48 13.78 4.13
C THR A 126 6.60 14.92 3.65
N ASN A 127 7.16 15.99 3.07
CA ASN A 127 6.39 17.07 2.49
C ASN A 127 5.84 16.65 1.11
N PRO A 128 4.52 16.53 0.93
CA PRO A 128 3.95 16.08 -0.35
C PRO A 128 4.23 17.04 -1.50
N ASP A 129 4.50 18.32 -1.22
CA ASP A 129 4.83 19.33 -2.23
C ASP A 129 6.32 19.43 -2.55
N PHE A 130 7.17 18.70 -1.84
CA PHE A 130 8.59 18.64 -2.15
C PHE A 130 8.80 18.06 -3.55
N ASP A 131 9.59 18.77 -4.38
CA ASP A 131 9.98 18.37 -5.73
C ASP A 131 11.44 17.89 -5.69
N PRO A 132 11.68 16.57 -5.64
CA PRO A 132 13.02 16.02 -5.59
C PRO A 132 13.85 16.37 -6.82
N SER A 133 13.22 16.48 -7.98
CA SER A 133 13.91 16.74 -9.24
C SER A 133 14.50 18.15 -9.26
N ALA A 134 13.71 19.15 -8.85
CA ALA A 134 14.20 20.52 -8.71
C ALA A 134 15.25 20.66 -7.60
N TRP A 135 15.09 19.95 -6.48
CA TRP A 135 16.09 19.92 -5.41
C TRP A 135 17.41 19.30 -5.89
N TYR A 136 17.34 18.18 -6.60
CA TYR A 136 18.50 17.44 -7.08
C TYR A 136 19.27 18.23 -8.15
N ALA A 137 18.56 18.85 -9.10
CA ALA A 137 19.17 19.74 -10.09
C ALA A 137 19.96 20.90 -9.45
N ARG A 138 19.44 21.48 -8.35
CA ARG A 138 20.18 22.49 -7.59
C ARG A 138 21.44 21.94 -6.93
N LYS A 139 21.42 20.68 -6.45
CA LYS A 139 22.60 20.03 -5.88
C LYS A 139 23.68 19.82 -6.93
N LEU A 140 23.32 19.36 -8.12
CA LEU A 140 24.25 19.23 -9.26
C LEU A 140 24.91 20.56 -9.61
N ASN A 141 24.13 21.64 -9.73
CA ASN A 141 24.66 22.97 -10.04
C ASN A 141 25.67 23.48 -8.99
N VAL A 142 25.40 23.23 -7.69
CA VAL A 142 26.34 23.61 -6.61
C VAL A 142 27.66 22.87 -6.73
N GLN A 143 27.65 21.66 -7.26
CA GLN A 143 28.86 20.88 -7.55
C GLN A 143 29.52 21.22 -8.89
N GLY A 144 29.04 22.26 -9.58
CA GLY A 144 29.58 22.68 -10.87
C GLY A 144 29.15 21.80 -12.05
N ILE A 145 28.19 20.89 -11.85
CA ILE A 145 27.60 20.08 -12.92
C ILE A 145 26.48 20.91 -13.57
N PRO A 146 26.63 21.36 -14.83
CA PRO A 146 25.66 22.26 -15.44
C PRO A 146 24.33 21.55 -15.71
N THR A 147 23.25 21.99 -15.08
CA THR A 147 21.90 21.55 -15.46
C THR A 147 21.32 22.51 -16.50
N ALA A 148 20.92 22.02 -17.67
CA ALA A 148 20.09 22.77 -18.59
C ALA A 148 18.80 23.20 -17.89
N THR A 149 18.52 24.50 -17.98
CA THR A 149 17.45 25.21 -17.29
C THR A 149 16.04 24.92 -17.83
N GLY A 150 15.87 23.92 -18.71
CA GLY A 150 14.59 23.68 -19.37
C GLY A 150 14.36 22.21 -19.68
N GLY A 151 13.53 21.54 -18.89
CA GLY A 151 13.00 20.23 -19.29
C GLY A 151 12.40 19.36 -18.18
N THR A 152 12.77 19.56 -16.92
CA THR A 152 12.26 18.68 -15.86
C THR A 152 10.82 19.06 -15.51
N THR A 153 9.88 18.18 -15.84
CA THR A 153 8.52 18.29 -15.29
C THR A 153 8.60 18.09 -13.78
N PRO A 154 8.11 19.03 -12.96
CA PRO A 154 8.18 18.91 -11.51
C PRO A 154 7.45 17.64 -11.05
N ARG A 155 8.13 16.80 -10.26
CA ARG A 155 7.58 15.54 -9.76
C ARG A 155 7.53 15.59 -8.25
N ARG A 156 6.40 16.03 -7.73
CA ARG A 156 6.16 16.10 -6.28
C ARG A 156 6.23 14.71 -5.63
N MET A 157 6.78 14.63 -4.42
CA MET A 157 6.78 13.42 -3.58
C MET A 157 5.38 12.84 -3.46
N GLY A 158 4.38 13.71 -3.26
CA GLY A 158 3.01 13.30 -3.01
C GLY A 158 2.91 12.43 -1.75
N ASP A 159 1.87 11.60 -1.70
CA ASP A 159 1.65 10.68 -0.58
C ASP A 159 2.42 9.37 -0.79
N ALA A 160 3.72 9.39 -0.43
CA ALA A 160 4.63 8.27 -0.63
C ALA A 160 4.13 6.98 0.06
N ARG A 161 3.71 7.08 1.32
CA ARG A 161 3.20 5.94 2.11
C ARG A 161 1.89 5.41 1.53
N GLY A 162 0.92 6.27 1.24
CA GLY A 162 -0.36 5.87 0.65
C GLY A 162 -0.18 5.20 -0.73
N THR A 163 0.73 5.75 -1.54
CA THR A 163 1.11 5.16 -2.83
C THR A 163 1.69 3.75 -2.63
N ARG A 164 2.60 3.57 -1.67
CA ARG A 164 3.22 2.28 -1.39
C ARG A 164 2.23 1.24 -0.87
N VAL A 165 1.37 1.62 0.07
CA VAL A 165 0.26 0.76 0.56
C VAL A 165 -0.59 0.29 -0.62
N SER A 166 -1.01 1.21 -1.47
CA SER A 166 -1.82 0.90 -2.66
C SER A 166 -1.08 -0.08 -3.58
N GLN A 167 0.20 0.17 -3.88
CA GLN A 167 0.99 -0.71 -4.74
C GLN A 167 1.12 -2.13 -4.18
N ILE A 168 1.47 -2.27 -2.89
CA ILE A 168 1.60 -3.58 -2.26
C ILE A 168 0.29 -4.34 -2.35
N LEU A 169 -0.83 -3.69 -2.00
CA LEU A 169 -2.13 -4.33 -2.01
C LEU A 169 -2.59 -4.69 -3.43
N ASN A 170 -2.33 -3.84 -4.42
CA ASN A 170 -2.71 -4.12 -5.81
C ASN A 170 -1.83 -5.15 -6.52
N ARG A 171 -0.64 -5.46 -5.99
CA ARG A 171 0.22 -6.54 -6.52
C ARG A 171 -0.25 -7.93 -6.10
N ALA A 172 -1.00 -8.04 -5.01
CA ALA A 172 -1.55 -9.32 -4.58
C ALA A 172 -2.64 -9.80 -5.56
N SER A 173 -2.53 -11.05 -5.99
CA SER A 173 -3.46 -11.63 -6.97
C SER A 173 -4.82 -11.99 -6.39
N ARG A 174 -4.89 -12.24 -5.06
CA ARG A 174 -6.10 -12.68 -4.37
C ARG A 174 -6.18 -12.21 -2.93
N TYR A 175 -7.41 -12.00 -2.48
CA TYR A 175 -7.81 -11.70 -1.12
C TYR A 175 -8.90 -12.64 -0.61
N PRO A 176 -9.05 -12.79 0.71
CA PRO A 176 -10.16 -13.53 1.30
C PRO A 176 -11.51 -13.02 0.78
N GLY A 177 -12.37 -13.94 0.36
CA GLY A 177 -13.68 -13.63 -0.19
C GLY A 177 -13.73 -13.43 -1.70
N ASP A 178 -12.58 -13.29 -2.38
CA ASP A 178 -12.54 -13.07 -3.83
C ASP A 178 -13.06 -14.24 -4.66
N ASP A 179 -13.14 -15.44 -4.10
CA ASP A 179 -13.68 -16.62 -4.79
C ASP A 179 -15.17 -16.88 -4.46
N LEU A 180 -15.82 -15.99 -3.68
CA LEU A 180 -17.23 -16.16 -3.32
C LEU A 180 -18.15 -15.75 -4.49
N PRO A 181 -18.99 -16.66 -5.01
CA PRO A 181 -19.74 -16.45 -6.26
C PRO A 181 -20.73 -15.29 -6.20
N ASP A 182 -21.28 -15.01 -5.02
CA ASP A 182 -22.25 -13.94 -4.80
C ASP A 182 -21.59 -12.62 -4.34
N PHE A 183 -20.28 -12.63 -4.12
CA PHE A 183 -19.49 -11.51 -3.61
C PHE A 183 -18.65 -10.89 -4.73
N HIS A 184 -19.23 -10.73 -5.92
CA HIS A 184 -18.63 -10.01 -7.03
C HIS A 184 -19.43 -8.75 -7.37
N PRO A 185 -19.44 -7.73 -6.51
CA PRO A 185 -19.96 -6.44 -6.89
C PRO A 185 -19.07 -5.89 -8.02
N ARG A 186 -19.62 -5.81 -9.23
CA ARG A 186 -19.11 -4.99 -10.34
C ARG A 186 -17.79 -5.42 -11.01
N ARG A 187 -17.54 -6.73 -11.18
CA ARG A 187 -16.43 -7.24 -12.03
C ARG A 187 -16.35 -6.59 -13.43
N ASN A 188 -17.48 -6.14 -14.00
CA ASN A 188 -17.50 -5.64 -15.38
C ASN A 188 -17.04 -4.19 -15.56
N ASN A 189 -16.90 -3.39 -14.50
CA ASN A 189 -16.53 -1.97 -14.64
C ASN A 189 -15.19 -1.61 -14.00
N TYR A 190 -14.54 -2.55 -13.32
CA TYR A 190 -13.28 -2.25 -12.62
C TYR A 190 -12.07 -2.47 -13.53
N ARG A 191 -11.70 -1.44 -14.31
CA ARG A 191 -10.46 -1.41 -15.09
C ARG A 191 -9.26 -0.79 -14.34
N GLY A 192 -9.43 -0.50 -13.05
CA GLY A 192 -8.46 0.27 -12.24
C GLY A 192 -7.73 -0.55 -11.19
N GLN A 193 -7.00 0.16 -10.32
CA GLN A 193 -6.35 -0.36 -9.11
C GLN A 193 -7.40 -0.62 -8.03
N ARG A 194 -7.55 -1.86 -7.53
CA ARG A 194 -8.56 -2.23 -6.52
C ARG A 194 -8.41 -1.46 -5.21
N PHE A 195 -7.18 -1.33 -4.74
CA PHE A 195 -6.91 -0.69 -3.47
C PHE A 195 -6.40 0.73 -3.66
N HIS A 196 -6.94 1.65 -2.88
CA HIS A 196 -6.43 3.01 -2.77
C HIS A 196 -6.17 3.32 -1.30
N ALA A 197 -5.02 3.92 -1.01
CA ALA A 197 -4.70 4.42 0.31
C ALA A 197 -4.36 5.89 0.23
N PHE A 198 -5.04 6.70 1.05
CA PHE A 198 -4.87 8.14 1.10
C PHE A 198 -4.95 8.62 2.54
N LEU A 199 -4.18 9.66 2.87
CA LEU A 199 -4.22 10.27 4.19
C LEU A 199 -5.60 10.89 4.46
N SER A 200 -6.16 10.66 5.64
CA SER A 200 -7.43 11.25 6.05
C SER A 200 -7.29 12.76 6.24
N GLY A 201 -8.05 13.55 5.50
CA GLY A 201 -8.06 15.02 5.65
C GLY A 201 -8.52 15.52 7.04
N PHE A 202 -9.21 14.66 7.80
CA PHE A 202 -9.67 15.00 9.16
C PHE A 202 -8.66 14.64 10.25
N ARG A 203 -7.79 13.66 9.98
CA ARG A 203 -6.85 13.10 10.95
C ARG A 203 -5.54 12.77 10.23
N GLY A 204 -4.55 13.66 10.39
CA GLY A 204 -3.25 13.56 9.72
C GLY A 204 -2.38 12.37 10.17
N ASP A 205 -2.86 11.55 11.09
CA ASP A 205 -2.23 10.34 11.62
C ASP A 205 -2.93 9.04 11.17
N VAL A 206 -3.92 9.14 10.27
CA VAL A 206 -4.70 7.99 9.80
C VAL A 206 -4.79 7.98 8.28
N TYR A 207 -4.38 6.87 7.67
CA TYR A 207 -4.68 6.52 6.29
C TYR A 207 -6.05 5.86 6.19
N ILE A 208 -6.76 6.13 5.10
CA ILE A 208 -7.95 5.36 4.71
C ILE A 208 -7.52 4.41 3.60
N VAL A 209 -7.62 3.10 3.86
CA VAL A 209 -7.44 2.05 2.86
C VAL A 209 -8.81 1.67 2.33
N GLU A 210 -9.06 2.01 1.07
CA GLU A 210 -10.28 1.71 0.33
C GLU A 210 -10.07 0.48 -0.56
N ASP A 211 -10.94 -0.53 -0.39
CA ASP A 211 -11.13 -1.60 -1.36
C ASP A 211 -12.29 -1.20 -2.27
N ALA A 212 -11.96 -0.60 -3.41
CA ALA A 212 -12.94 -0.06 -4.34
C ALA A 212 -13.70 -1.15 -5.12
N LEU A 213 -13.24 -2.41 -5.08
CA LEU A 213 -14.04 -3.53 -5.58
C LEU A 213 -15.31 -3.71 -4.73
N TYR A 214 -15.17 -3.63 -3.40
CA TYR A 214 -16.27 -3.83 -2.46
C TYR A 214 -16.87 -2.53 -1.92
N GLY A 215 -16.24 -1.37 -2.18
CA GLY A 215 -16.61 -0.08 -1.60
C GLY A 215 -16.37 -0.01 -0.09
N ILE A 216 -15.40 -0.77 0.43
CA ILE A 216 -15.10 -0.84 1.86
C ILE A 216 -13.93 0.09 2.17
N ARG A 217 -13.93 0.69 3.37
CA ARG A 217 -12.85 1.55 3.85
C ARG A 217 -12.43 1.15 5.25
N TRP A 218 -11.12 1.03 5.48
CA TRP A 218 -10.54 0.76 6.80
C TRP A 218 -9.55 1.86 7.20
N PRO A 219 -9.60 2.33 8.46
CA PRO A 219 -8.58 3.22 8.98
C PRO A 219 -7.29 2.43 9.24
N LEU A 220 -6.15 2.99 8.83
CA LEU A 220 -4.82 2.47 9.05
C LEU A 220 -3.95 3.56 9.68
N HIS A 221 -3.56 3.37 10.94
CA HIS A 221 -2.72 4.36 11.64
C HIS A 221 -1.34 4.47 11.01
N THR A 222 -0.83 5.70 10.90
CA THR A 222 0.51 5.99 10.35
C THR A 222 1.61 5.28 11.11
N ALA A 223 1.48 5.16 12.44
CA ALA A 223 2.46 4.49 13.28
C ALA A 223 2.73 3.03 12.86
N LEU A 224 1.71 2.31 12.38
CA LEU A 224 1.88 0.94 11.87
C LEU A 224 2.72 0.91 10.60
N LEU A 225 2.66 1.94 9.77
CA LEU A 225 3.46 2.04 8.55
C LEU A 225 4.94 2.33 8.84
N ASP A 226 5.25 2.83 10.03
CA ASP A 226 6.62 3.08 10.48
C ASP A 226 7.26 1.83 11.11
N GLU A 227 6.46 0.79 11.41
CA GLU A 227 6.96 -0.47 11.95
C GLU A 227 7.59 -1.33 10.84
N PRO A 228 8.90 -1.67 10.90
CA PRO A 228 9.57 -2.40 9.82
C PRO A 228 9.02 -3.81 9.54
N ARG A 229 8.29 -4.37 10.51
CA ARG A 229 7.70 -5.72 10.43
C ARG A 229 6.22 -5.68 10.05
N PHE A 230 5.64 -4.51 9.88
CA PHE A 230 4.24 -4.38 9.51
C PHE A 230 4.02 -4.91 8.09
N ASP A 231 3.09 -5.85 7.97
CA ASP A 231 2.70 -6.48 6.71
C ASP A 231 1.29 -5.99 6.37
N VAL A 232 1.23 -4.99 5.48
CA VAL A 232 -0.01 -4.34 5.09
C VAL A 232 -0.97 -5.29 4.37
N TYR A 233 -0.45 -6.27 3.64
CA TYR A 233 -1.27 -7.29 2.99
C TYR A 233 -1.95 -8.19 4.03
N ARG A 234 -1.19 -8.73 4.99
CA ARG A 234 -1.75 -9.54 6.08
C ARG A 234 -2.73 -8.74 6.92
N TRP A 235 -2.44 -7.48 7.21
CA TRP A 235 -3.38 -6.59 7.89
C TRP A 235 -4.70 -6.47 7.12
N CYS A 236 -4.65 -6.19 5.81
CA CYS A 236 -5.84 -6.07 4.96
C CYS A 236 -6.65 -7.38 4.92
N CYS A 237 -5.99 -8.53 4.79
CA CYS A 237 -6.63 -9.84 4.84
C CYS A 237 -7.37 -10.08 6.16
N LYS A 238 -6.79 -9.68 7.30
CA LYS A 238 -7.48 -9.76 8.60
C LYS A 238 -8.74 -8.90 8.63
N GLN A 239 -8.71 -7.69 8.10
CA GLN A 239 -9.88 -6.82 8.03
C GLN A 239 -10.99 -7.41 7.18
N LEU A 240 -10.64 -7.97 6.01
CA LEU A 240 -11.59 -8.65 5.13
C LEU A 240 -12.22 -9.88 5.80
N VAL A 241 -11.43 -10.74 6.44
CA VAL A 241 -11.96 -11.92 7.16
C VAL A 241 -12.90 -11.52 8.28
N LYS A 242 -12.55 -10.47 9.05
CA LYS A 242 -13.43 -9.93 10.10
C LYS A 242 -14.77 -9.49 9.51
N LEU A 243 -14.75 -8.69 8.45
CA LEU A 243 -15.96 -8.24 7.78
C LEU A 243 -16.79 -9.40 7.22
N LEU A 244 -16.16 -10.37 6.56
CA LEU A 244 -16.84 -11.53 5.99
C LEU A 244 -17.54 -12.35 7.07
N ARG A 245 -16.93 -12.53 8.24
CA ARG A 245 -17.56 -13.21 9.39
C ARG A 245 -18.77 -12.46 9.95
N GLU A 246 -18.73 -11.13 9.93
CA GLU A 246 -19.85 -10.29 10.39
C GLU A 246 -21.00 -10.29 9.39
N CYS A 247 -20.70 -10.34 8.09
CA CYS A 247 -21.68 -10.27 7.00
C CYS A 247 -22.28 -11.62 6.61
N LEU A 248 -21.48 -12.69 6.66
CA LEU A 248 -21.90 -14.05 6.35
C LEU A 248 -22.17 -14.77 7.67
N LYS A 249 -23.45 -15.05 7.97
CA LYS A 249 -23.79 -15.95 9.08
C LYS A 249 -22.95 -17.23 8.95
N TRP A 250 -22.31 -17.62 10.05
CA TRP A 250 -21.27 -18.65 10.11
C TRP A 250 -21.64 -19.97 9.41
N ASP A 251 -22.93 -20.32 9.35
CA ASP A 251 -23.44 -21.57 8.76
C ASP A 251 -23.02 -21.79 7.29
N LEU A 252 -22.76 -20.72 6.53
CA LEU A 252 -22.28 -20.82 5.13
C LEU A 252 -20.75 -20.94 5.01
N TRP A 253 -20.01 -20.53 6.04
CA TRP A 253 -18.54 -20.50 6.05
C TRP A 253 -17.94 -21.88 6.35
N GLU A 254 -18.59 -22.69 7.20
CA GLU A 254 -18.14 -24.06 7.50
C GLU A 254 -18.45 -25.04 6.37
N ALA A 255 -19.57 -24.87 5.66
CA ALA A 255 -20.02 -25.80 4.61
C ALA A 255 -19.11 -25.80 3.36
N ARG A 256 -18.27 -24.77 3.20
CA ARG A 256 -17.32 -24.65 2.10
C ARG A 256 -16.02 -24.17 2.70
N SER A 257 -15.16 -25.09 3.13
CA SER A 257 -13.80 -24.74 3.52
C SER A 257 -13.16 -23.93 2.39
N VAL A 258 -13.14 -22.61 2.54
CA VAL A 258 -12.51 -21.66 1.62
C VAL A 258 -11.00 -21.95 1.48
N PHE A 259 -10.49 -22.85 2.34
CA PHE A 259 -9.09 -23.30 2.42
C PHE A 259 -8.87 -24.78 2.03
N GLY A 260 -9.86 -25.46 1.43
CA GLY A 260 -9.64 -26.77 0.80
C GLY A 260 -9.30 -27.94 1.75
N ARG A 261 -9.78 -27.93 2.99
CA ARG A 261 -9.78 -29.13 3.84
C ARG A 261 -11.16 -29.37 4.44
N SER A 262 -11.77 -30.46 4.00
CA SER A 262 -12.72 -31.18 4.83
C SER A 262 -12.01 -31.61 6.11
N PHE A 263 -12.52 -31.19 7.27
CA PHE A 263 -12.14 -31.82 8.53
C PHE A 263 -12.62 -33.28 8.49
N PRO A 264 -11.78 -34.27 8.79
CA PRO A 264 -12.27 -35.62 9.04
C PRO A 264 -13.15 -35.55 10.30
N SER A 265 -14.37 -36.08 10.16
CA SER A 265 -15.35 -36.30 11.24
C SER A 265 -14.78 -37.11 12.39
#